data_AF-A0A2V7GH28-F1
#
_entry.id   AF-A0A2V7GH28-F1
#
_cell.length_a   1.000
_cell.length_b   1.000
_cell.length_c   1.000
_cell.angle_alpha   90.00
_cell.angle_beta   90.00
_cell.angle_gamma   90.00
#
_symmetry.space_group_name_H-M   'P 1'
#
loop_
_entity.id
_entity.type
_entity.pdbx_description
1 polymer ?
#
loop_
_entity_poly.entity_id
_entity_poly.type
_entity_poly.pdbx_seq_one_letter_code
_entity_poly.pdbx_strand_id
1 'polypeptide(L)'
;MTAPNVRERILPRLIEDELKESFLDYSMSVIVARALPDVRDGLKPVHRRILYAMHELGLHPGRPFKKSATVVGDVLGKYHPHGDVALYDALVRMVQDFSLRYPLIDGQGNFGSVDGDSAAAYRYTEARLTRIAMAMLEDIEKNTVDFVPNFDGRLQEPLVLPSRIPNLIVNGSAGIAVGMATNIPPHNLAEVVEAITHLVDHPNATVKDLRKFIKGPDFPTGGIIYGKQGIKEVYEKGRGRIAVRARAVIEEKESTGRHQIVVSEFPYQVSPESVIEQTRDLVLSKKLEGISDLRNESDKEGIRVVIELKRDAVPAVVLNQLYKHTAMQTTFGAIMLALVDGVPRELTLTEILQQFIEHRHTVITRRTQFDLQRAEDRAHILDGLKIAVDHIDEVIRIIRRSKDTPTADAALRKRFKLSEKQSAEILNMRLARLTALEVTKLEEELKEVRKFIKECKEILASKPRRMKILKEELGELAHGFGDERRTEIVADQGEFSIEDLIAEEDMVITMSHAGYIKRLPTTAYRRQRRGGKGVISAHTKDDDWVEHLFIASTHDYVMFFTQQGQCYWLKVHEIPQAARAARGKPVVNCVAMKPDERIASLVPVREFSEDQFLFFAT
;
A
#
# COMPACT_ATOMS: atom_id res chain seq x y z
N MET A 1 26.44 31.37 -60.33
CA MET A 1 27.12 31.78 -59.09
C MET A 1 26.64 30.88 -57.98
N THR A 2 27.59 30.21 -57.35
CA THR A 2 27.48 29.06 -56.45
C THR A 2 26.85 29.39 -55.09
N ALA A 3 26.10 28.43 -54.56
CA ALA A 3 25.44 28.45 -53.25
C ALA A 3 26.43 28.63 -52.08
N PRO A 4 25.98 29.17 -50.93
CA PRO A 4 26.82 29.27 -49.73
C PRO A 4 26.99 27.90 -49.07
N ASN A 5 28.23 27.41 -49.06
CA ASN A 5 28.68 26.29 -48.25
C ASN A 5 28.66 26.70 -46.76
N VAL A 6 27.66 26.27 -46.01
CA VAL A 6 27.72 26.26 -44.54
C VAL A 6 28.64 25.11 -44.16
N ARG A 7 29.91 25.41 -43.82
CA ARG A 7 30.84 24.40 -43.28
C ARG A 7 30.26 23.84 -41.99
N GLU A 8 29.90 22.56 -41.98
CA GLU A 8 29.53 21.84 -40.76
C GLU A 8 30.70 21.91 -39.77
N ARG A 9 30.42 22.43 -38.56
CA ARG A 9 31.41 22.56 -37.49
C ARG A 9 31.39 21.28 -36.66
N ILE A 10 32.28 20.34 -37.00
CA ILE A 10 32.46 19.11 -36.22
C ILE A 10 33.24 19.45 -34.95
N LEU A 11 32.61 19.23 -33.79
CA LEU A 11 33.24 19.38 -32.49
C LEU A 11 33.64 17.99 -31.97
N PRO A 12 34.93 17.71 -31.71
CA PRO A 12 35.33 16.45 -31.12
C PRO A 12 34.80 16.34 -29.69
N ARG A 13 34.23 15.18 -29.33
CA ARG A 13 33.72 14.88 -27.98
C ARG A 13 34.40 13.64 -27.45
N LEU A 14 34.87 13.69 -26.20
CA LEU A 14 35.46 12.53 -25.53
C LEU A 14 34.36 11.54 -25.17
N ILE A 15 34.62 10.25 -25.37
CA ILE A 15 33.66 9.18 -25.10
C ILE A 15 33.30 9.14 -23.61
N GLU A 16 34.26 9.41 -22.72
CA GLU A 16 34.04 9.44 -21.27
C GLU A 16 33.02 10.53 -20.87
N ASP A 17 33.18 11.73 -21.43
CA ASP A 17 32.29 12.85 -21.16
C ASP A 17 30.89 12.59 -21.73
N GLU A 18 30.80 12.08 -22.96
CA GLU A 18 29.52 11.71 -23.59
C GLU A 18 28.80 10.62 -22.78
N LEU A 19 29.50 9.56 -22.37
CA LEU A 19 28.92 8.46 -21.61
C LEU A 19 28.40 8.96 -20.26
N LYS A 20 29.17 9.80 -19.56
CA LYS A 20 28.76 10.38 -18.28
C LYS A 20 27.53 11.29 -18.43
N GLU A 21 27.53 12.19 -19.41
CA GLU A 21 26.43 13.13 -19.62
C GLU A 21 25.15 12.40 -20.07
N SER A 22 25.23 11.56 -21.10
CA SER A 22 24.10 10.77 -21.57
C SER A 22 23.52 9.85 -20.48
N PHE A 23 24.38 9.23 -19.66
CA PHE A 23 23.93 8.40 -18.55
C PHE A 23 23.24 9.21 -17.45
N LEU A 24 23.78 10.39 -17.09
CA LEU A 24 23.18 11.28 -16.08
C LEU A 24 21.84 11.84 -16.54
N ASP A 25 21.74 12.30 -17.80
CA ASP A 25 20.51 12.83 -18.36
C ASP A 25 19.40 11.77 -18.41
N TYR A 26 19.73 10.57 -18.89
CA TYR A 26 18.81 9.44 -18.87
C TYR A 26 18.38 9.07 -17.44
N SER A 27 19.36 8.98 -16.51
CA SER A 27 19.08 8.63 -15.12
C SER A 27 18.16 9.65 -14.45
N MET A 28 18.44 10.94 -14.61
CA MET A 28 17.63 12.01 -14.04
C MET A 28 16.21 12.02 -14.61
N SER A 29 16.08 11.82 -15.93
CA SER A 29 14.78 11.69 -16.60
C SER A 29 13.97 10.51 -16.06
N VAL A 30 14.58 9.34 -15.89
CA VAL A 30 13.90 8.15 -15.34
C VAL A 30 13.48 8.36 -13.88
N ILE A 31 14.34 8.98 -13.07
CA ILE A 31 14.09 9.23 -11.65
C ILE A 31 12.92 10.20 -11.47
N VAL A 32 12.98 11.37 -12.12
CA VAL A 32 12.05 12.48 -11.87
C VAL A 32 10.76 12.35 -12.71
N ALA A 33 10.88 11.96 -13.98
CA ALA A 33 9.76 12.02 -14.93
C ALA A 33 9.05 10.67 -15.17
N ARG A 34 9.48 9.57 -14.52
CA ARG A 34 8.91 8.24 -14.79
C ARG A 34 8.66 7.38 -13.55
N ALA A 35 9.68 7.13 -12.74
CA ALA A 35 9.67 6.00 -11.82
C ALA A 35 9.09 6.34 -10.43
N LEU A 36 9.35 7.54 -9.92
CA LEU A 36 8.98 7.95 -8.56
C LEU A 36 7.71 8.80 -8.54
N PRO A 37 6.87 8.66 -7.49
CA PRO A 37 5.74 9.56 -7.27
C PRO A 37 6.20 10.90 -6.68
N ASP A 38 5.40 11.94 -6.88
CA ASP A 38 5.52 13.21 -6.13
C ASP A 38 4.86 13.07 -4.75
N VAL A 39 5.47 13.64 -3.71
CA VAL A 39 4.95 13.54 -2.33
C VAL A 39 3.58 14.21 -2.15
N ARG A 40 3.28 15.22 -2.96
CA ARG A 40 2.10 16.09 -2.79
C ARG A 40 0.80 15.43 -3.21
N ASP A 41 0.82 14.68 -4.32
CA ASP A 41 -0.36 13.98 -4.87
C ASP A 41 -0.18 12.44 -4.91
N GLY A 42 1.03 11.94 -4.66
CA GLY A 42 1.33 10.52 -4.69
C GLY A 42 1.28 9.87 -6.06
N LEU A 43 1.29 10.65 -7.14
CA LEU A 43 1.17 10.16 -8.51
C LEU A 43 2.50 10.23 -9.25
N LYS A 44 2.69 9.23 -10.12
CA LYS A 44 3.69 9.28 -11.18
C LYS A 44 3.14 10.11 -12.34
N PRO A 45 3.98 10.67 -13.21
CA PRO A 45 3.53 11.48 -14.34
C PRO A 45 2.51 10.78 -15.23
N VAL A 46 2.67 9.48 -15.48
CA VAL A 46 1.71 8.69 -16.28
C VAL A 46 0.30 8.66 -15.66
N HIS A 47 0.19 8.42 -14.35
CA HIS A 47 -1.10 8.40 -13.65
C HIS A 47 -1.75 9.78 -13.63
N ARG A 48 -0.96 10.83 -13.39
CA ARG A 48 -1.42 12.22 -13.39
C ARG A 48 -2.02 12.63 -14.73
N ARG A 49 -1.31 12.32 -15.83
CA ARG A 49 -1.75 12.60 -17.20
C ARG A 49 -3.03 11.85 -17.57
N ILE A 50 -3.17 10.59 -17.14
CA ILE A 50 -4.41 9.83 -17.36
C ILE A 50 -5.58 10.51 -16.66
N LEU A 51 -5.47 10.82 -15.35
CA LEU A 51 -6.57 11.45 -14.61
C LEU A 51 -6.92 12.83 -15.16
N TYR A 52 -5.93 13.63 -15.52
CA TYR A 52 -6.14 14.96 -16.11
C TYR A 52 -6.82 14.89 -17.47
N ALA A 53 -6.35 14.03 -18.39
CA ALA A 53 -7.00 13.87 -19.69
C ALA A 53 -8.44 13.33 -19.55
N MET A 54 -8.69 12.40 -18.63
CA MET A 54 -10.05 11.91 -18.34
C MET A 54 -10.96 13.02 -17.81
N HIS A 55 -10.41 13.95 -17.01
CA HIS A 55 -11.12 15.14 -16.53
C HIS A 55 -11.51 16.06 -17.69
N GLU A 56 -10.57 16.39 -18.57
CA GLU A 56 -10.81 17.24 -19.76
C GLU A 56 -11.81 16.60 -20.74
N LEU A 57 -11.78 15.28 -20.89
CA LEU A 57 -12.75 14.54 -21.70
C LEU A 57 -14.16 14.48 -21.09
N GLY A 58 -14.35 15.02 -19.88
CA GLY A 58 -15.61 15.08 -19.15
C GLY A 58 -16.07 13.72 -18.63
N LEU A 59 -15.15 12.79 -18.36
CA LEU A 59 -15.45 11.42 -17.90
C LEU A 59 -15.76 11.35 -16.39
N HIS A 60 -16.61 12.26 -15.92
CA HIS A 60 -17.00 12.35 -14.53
C HIS A 60 -17.91 11.18 -14.09
N PRO A 61 -17.95 10.89 -12.78
CA PRO A 61 -18.91 9.94 -12.21
C PRO A 61 -20.35 10.26 -12.64
N GLY A 62 -21.13 9.24 -12.99
CA GLY A 62 -22.52 9.40 -13.44
C GLY A 62 -22.67 9.71 -14.94
N ARG A 63 -21.58 10.02 -15.66
CA ARG A 63 -21.58 10.02 -17.13
C ARG A 63 -21.44 8.59 -17.67
N PRO A 64 -21.87 8.34 -18.93
CA PRO A 64 -21.63 7.06 -19.59
C PRO A 64 -20.12 6.75 -19.66
N PHE A 65 -19.78 5.47 -19.60
CA PHE A 65 -18.42 5.03 -19.85
C PHE A 65 -18.00 5.36 -21.29
N LYS A 66 -16.70 5.58 -21.50
CA LYS A 66 -16.11 5.68 -22.85
C LYS A 66 -15.05 4.61 -23.04
N LYS A 67 -14.85 4.19 -24.29
CA LYS A 67 -13.81 3.22 -24.65
C LYS A 67 -12.44 3.65 -24.13
N SER A 68 -11.72 2.71 -23.51
CA SER A 68 -10.35 2.96 -23.02
C SER A 68 -9.43 3.41 -24.16
N ALA A 69 -9.67 2.94 -25.40
CA ALA A 69 -9.01 3.43 -26.61
C ALA A 69 -9.06 4.95 -26.78
N THR A 70 -10.18 5.60 -26.44
CA THR A 70 -10.33 7.06 -26.52
C THR A 70 -9.45 7.75 -25.49
N VAL A 71 -9.41 7.23 -24.26
CA VAL A 71 -8.58 7.78 -23.17
C VAL A 71 -7.11 7.62 -23.49
N VAL A 72 -6.68 6.42 -23.89
CA VAL A 72 -5.28 6.13 -24.24
C VAL A 72 -4.84 7.00 -25.41
N GLY A 73 -5.66 7.12 -26.46
CA GLY A 73 -5.36 7.97 -27.62
C GLY A 73 -5.22 9.45 -27.27
N ASP A 74 -6.08 9.98 -26.41
CA ASP A 74 -6.04 11.39 -25.99
C ASP A 74 -4.80 11.69 -25.14
N VAL A 75 -4.47 10.81 -24.17
CA VAL A 75 -3.28 10.94 -23.34
C VAL A 75 -2.00 10.84 -24.18
N LEU A 76 -1.95 9.87 -25.10
CA LEU A 76 -0.83 9.67 -26.02
C LEU A 76 -0.61 10.90 -26.91
N GLY A 77 -1.69 11.45 -27.47
CA GLY A 77 -1.63 12.58 -28.39
C GLY A 77 -1.28 13.91 -27.72
N LYS A 78 -1.72 14.13 -26.48
CA LYS A 78 -1.58 15.44 -25.79
C LYS A 78 -0.44 15.51 -24.79
N TYR A 79 -0.22 14.45 -24.01
CA TYR A 79 0.57 14.54 -22.77
C TYR A 79 1.69 13.51 -22.64
N HIS A 80 1.54 12.30 -23.19
CA HIS A 80 2.46 11.20 -22.92
C HIS A 80 2.93 10.55 -24.23
N PRO A 81 4.04 11.02 -24.85
CA PRO A 81 4.49 10.56 -26.18
C PRO A 81 5.21 9.19 -26.14
N HIS A 82 4.83 8.31 -25.22
CA HIS A 82 5.39 6.97 -25.05
C HIS A 82 4.33 5.89 -25.27
N GLY A 83 4.75 4.66 -25.52
CA GLY A 83 3.90 3.56 -26.01
C GLY A 83 2.55 3.40 -25.30
N ASP A 84 1.52 3.11 -26.11
CA ASP A 84 0.13 2.90 -25.70
C ASP A 84 -0.04 1.78 -24.67
N VAL A 85 0.77 0.71 -24.76
CA VAL A 85 0.72 -0.43 -23.83
C VAL A 85 0.98 0.00 -22.39
N ALA A 86 2.04 0.79 -22.15
CA ALA A 86 2.39 1.23 -20.79
C ALA A 86 1.32 2.15 -20.19
N LEU A 87 0.68 2.98 -21.03
CA LEU A 87 -0.44 3.83 -20.64
C LEU A 87 -1.67 2.99 -20.26
N TYR A 88 -1.99 2.00 -21.08
CA TYR A 88 -3.13 1.13 -20.83
C TYR A 88 -2.92 0.27 -19.58
N ASP A 89 -1.72 -0.28 -19.36
CA ASP A 89 -1.40 -1.05 -18.16
C ASP A 89 -1.52 -0.18 -16.88
N ALA A 90 -1.09 1.07 -16.96
CA ALA A 90 -1.26 2.04 -15.87
C ALA A 90 -2.75 2.33 -15.60
N LEU A 91 -3.56 2.48 -16.66
CA LEU A 91 -5.01 2.66 -16.55
C LEU A 91 -5.68 1.43 -15.93
N VAL A 92 -5.34 0.23 -16.40
CA VAL A 92 -5.87 -1.05 -15.89
C VAL A 92 -5.60 -1.19 -14.39
N ARG A 93 -4.37 -0.91 -13.94
CA ARG A 93 -4.04 -0.96 -12.50
C ARG A 93 -4.84 0.02 -11.67
N MET A 94 -5.22 1.18 -12.22
CA MET A 94 -6.05 2.16 -11.53
C MET A 94 -7.53 1.76 -11.41
N VAL A 95 -7.95 0.73 -12.14
CA VAL A 95 -9.29 0.10 -12.07
C VAL A 95 -9.31 -1.06 -11.07
N GLN A 96 -8.25 -1.86 -11.02
CA GLN A 96 -8.18 -3.09 -10.23
C GLN A 96 -8.23 -2.81 -8.71
N ASP A 97 -9.29 -3.29 -8.05
CA ASP A 97 -9.53 -3.18 -6.61
C ASP A 97 -8.61 -4.04 -5.74
N PHE A 98 -8.01 -5.08 -6.32
CA PHE A 98 -6.93 -5.86 -5.71
C PHE A 98 -5.55 -5.22 -5.88
N SER A 99 -5.42 -4.21 -6.76
CA SER A 99 -4.17 -3.49 -7.01
C SER A 99 -4.08 -2.21 -6.18
N LEU A 100 -5.13 -1.38 -6.22
CA LEU A 100 -5.24 -0.15 -5.43
C LEU A 100 -6.25 -0.30 -4.31
N ARG A 101 -5.91 0.22 -3.14
CA ARG A 101 -6.80 0.22 -1.97
C ARG A 101 -8.07 1.05 -2.19
N TYR A 102 -7.96 2.13 -2.96
CA TYR A 102 -9.05 2.98 -3.41
C TYR A 102 -8.88 3.28 -4.92
N PRO A 103 -9.56 2.54 -5.81
CA PRO A 103 -9.48 2.72 -7.25
C PRO A 103 -9.82 4.15 -7.70
N LEU A 104 -9.03 4.67 -8.63
CA LEU A 104 -9.20 6.02 -9.18
C LEU A 104 -10.00 6.01 -10.50
N ILE A 105 -10.11 4.85 -11.14
CA ILE A 105 -10.84 4.68 -12.40
C ILE A 105 -11.90 3.61 -12.21
N ASP A 106 -13.12 3.92 -12.65
CA ASP A 106 -14.24 3.00 -12.73
C ASP A 106 -14.22 2.37 -14.13
N GLY A 107 -14.13 1.05 -14.20
CA GLY A 107 -13.97 0.30 -15.43
C GLY A 107 -15.14 -0.62 -15.73
N GLN A 108 -15.54 -0.70 -16.99
CA GLN A 108 -16.49 -1.69 -17.50
C GLN A 108 -15.81 -2.61 -18.52
N GLY A 109 -15.88 -3.92 -18.28
CA GLY A 109 -15.24 -4.96 -19.10
C GLY A 109 -14.24 -5.79 -18.29
N ASN A 110 -13.45 -6.62 -18.97
CA ASN A 110 -12.42 -7.43 -18.32
C ASN A 110 -11.12 -6.63 -18.12
N PHE A 111 -10.82 -6.26 -16.87
CA PHE A 111 -9.60 -5.56 -16.46
C PHE A 111 -8.57 -6.49 -15.80
N GLY A 112 -8.66 -7.80 -16.04
CA GLY A 112 -7.80 -8.82 -15.43
C GLY A 112 -8.34 -9.33 -14.09
N SER A 113 -7.66 -10.34 -13.55
CA SER A 113 -8.04 -11.02 -12.31
C SER A 113 -6.88 -11.07 -11.32
N VAL A 114 -7.16 -11.41 -10.06
CA VAL A 114 -6.16 -11.65 -9.01
C VAL A 114 -5.24 -12.82 -9.38
N ASP A 115 -5.76 -13.77 -10.17
CA ASP A 115 -5.09 -15.01 -10.52
C ASP A 115 -3.97 -14.80 -11.55
N GLY A 116 -3.90 -13.60 -12.16
CA GLY A 116 -2.86 -13.19 -13.10
C GLY A 116 -3.34 -13.07 -14.54
N ASP A 117 -4.65 -13.15 -14.79
CA ASP A 117 -5.19 -12.94 -16.14
C ASP A 117 -4.96 -11.51 -16.59
N SER A 118 -4.48 -11.37 -17.83
CA SER A 118 -4.30 -10.08 -18.47
C SER A 118 -5.65 -9.41 -18.74
N ALA A 119 -5.69 -8.08 -18.67
CA ALA A 119 -6.85 -7.32 -19.10
C ALA A 119 -7.15 -7.54 -20.59
N ALA A 120 -8.42 -7.44 -20.97
CA ALA A 120 -8.80 -7.41 -22.37
C ALA A 120 -8.20 -6.16 -23.04
N ALA A 121 -8.01 -6.19 -24.36
CA ALA A 121 -7.45 -5.05 -25.08
C ALA A 121 -8.31 -3.78 -24.93
N TYR A 122 -7.69 -2.60 -24.93
CA TYR A 122 -8.35 -1.30 -24.69
C TYR A 122 -9.48 -0.93 -25.66
N ARG A 123 -9.62 -1.67 -26.77
CA ARG A 123 -10.75 -1.56 -27.71
C ARG A 123 -12.05 -2.17 -27.18
N TYR A 124 -11.97 -3.05 -26.18
CA TYR A 124 -13.13 -3.72 -25.59
C TYR A 124 -13.53 -3.10 -24.25
N THR A 125 -12.57 -2.66 -23.46
CA THR A 125 -12.81 -2.06 -22.14
C THR A 125 -13.27 -0.61 -22.24
N GLU A 126 -14.00 -0.17 -21.23
CA GLU A 126 -14.47 1.20 -21.08
C GLU A 126 -14.13 1.72 -19.68
N ALA A 127 -13.90 3.03 -19.57
CA ALA A 127 -13.42 3.65 -18.34
C ALA A 127 -14.06 5.04 -18.12
N ARG A 128 -14.21 5.42 -16.85
CA ARG A 128 -14.53 6.77 -16.36
C ARG A 128 -13.88 7.02 -15.00
N LEU A 129 -13.91 8.25 -14.50
CA LEU A 129 -13.38 8.57 -13.17
C LEU A 129 -14.28 8.03 -12.06
N THR A 130 -13.69 7.52 -10.97
CA THR A 130 -14.43 7.24 -9.73
C THR A 130 -14.80 8.52 -9.02
N ARG A 131 -15.76 8.45 -8.08
CA ARG A 131 -16.11 9.58 -7.21
C ARG A 131 -14.93 10.05 -6.38
N ILE A 132 -14.11 9.13 -5.90
CA ILE A 132 -12.93 9.46 -5.10
C ILE A 132 -11.83 10.14 -5.94
N ALA A 133 -11.68 9.79 -7.22
CA ALA A 133 -10.75 10.48 -8.11
C ALA A 133 -11.10 11.94 -8.38
N MET A 134 -12.39 12.32 -8.27
CA MET A 134 -12.76 13.73 -8.38
C MET A 134 -12.13 14.59 -7.27
N ALA A 135 -11.95 14.04 -6.08
CA ALA A 135 -11.26 14.74 -4.99
C ALA A 135 -9.76 14.94 -5.26
N MET A 136 -9.17 14.21 -6.23
CA MET A 136 -7.81 14.49 -6.71
C MET A 136 -7.75 15.74 -7.59
N LEU A 137 -8.81 16.00 -8.36
CA LEU A 137 -8.86 16.99 -9.45
C LEU A 137 -9.65 18.26 -9.10
N GLU A 138 -10.34 18.28 -7.98
CA GLU A 138 -11.20 19.39 -7.57
C GLU A 138 -10.41 20.71 -7.47
N ASP A 139 -11.04 21.80 -7.92
CA ASP A 139 -10.46 23.16 -7.97
C ASP A 139 -9.21 23.33 -8.85
N ILE A 140 -8.91 22.39 -9.76
CA ILE A 140 -7.75 22.51 -10.67
C ILE A 140 -7.81 23.75 -11.57
N GLU A 141 -9.02 24.16 -11.97
CA GLU A 141 -9.29 25.36 -12.80
C GLU A 141 -9.11 26.69 -12.05
N LYS A 142 -8.93 26.66 -10.71
CA LYS A 142 -8.83 27.86 -9.86
C LYS A 142 -7.38 28.27 -9.62
N ASN A 143 -6.47 27.99 -10.56
CA ASN A 143 -5.04 28.27 -10.44
C ASN A 143 -4.42 27.72 -9.13
N THR A 144 -4.88 26.55 -8.69
CA THR A 144 -4.47 25.93 -7.42
C THR A 144 -3.12 25.22 -7.49
N VAL A 145 -2.69 24.87 -8.70
CA VAL A 145 -1.42 24.19 -8.99
C VAL A 145 -0.74 24.85 -10.19
N ASP A 146 0.55 24.59 -10.34
CA ASP A 146 1.32 25.09 -11.47
C ASP A 146 1.17 24.18 -12.69
N PHE A 147 1.10 24.82 -13.85
CA PHE A 147 1.02 24.17 -15.14
C PHE A 147 2.33 24.37 -15.89
N VAL A 148 2.74 23.34 -16.63
CA VAL A 148 3.92 23.36 -17.49
C VAL A 148 3.50 23.06 -18.93
N PRO A 149 4.24 23.56 -19.93
CA PRO A 149 4.00 23.16 -21.32
C PRO A 149 4.11 21.64 -21.47
N ASN A 150 3.24 21.06 -22.29
CA ASN A 150 3.36 19.66 -22.70
C ASN A 150 4.59 19.45 -23.58
N PHE A 151 4.84 18.19 -24.00
CA PHE A 151 6.06 17.81 -24.71
C PHE A 151 6.29 18.54 -26.06
N ASP A 152 5.25 19.05 -26.72
CA ASP A 152 5.36 19.82 -27.97
C ASP A 152 5.07 21.34 -27.78
N GLY A 153 4.84 21.78 -26.55
CA GLY A 153 4.62 23.17 -26.17
C GLY A 153 3.27 23.77 -26.60
N ARG A 154 2.33 22.98 -27.15
CA ARG A 154 1.02 23.48 -27.62
C ARG A 154 -0.03 23.54 -26.52
N LEU A 155 0.06 22.64 -25.55
CA LEU A 155 -0.88 22.51 -24.44
C LEU A 155 -0.16 22.72 -23.11
N GLN A 156 -0.94 22.80 -22.04
CA GLN A 156 -0.44 22.88 -20.67
C GLN A 156 -0.87 21.61 -19.91
N GLU A 157 -0.01 21.10 -19.04
CA GLU A 157 -0.32 20.00 -18.13
C GLU A 157 0.04 20.37 -16.68
N PRO A 158 -0.73 19.88 -15.68
CA PRO A 158 -0.45 20.18 -14.29
C PRO A 158 0.80 19.45 -13.80
N LEU A 159 1.68 20.15 -13.10
CA LEU A 159 2.87 19.55 -12.47
C LEU A 159 2.49 18.56 -11.36
N VAL A 160 1.50 18.95 -10.54
CA VAL A 160 0.88 18.15 -9.47
C VAL A 160 -0.63 18.39 -9.46
N LEU A 161 -1.39 17.48 -8.86
CA LEU A 161 -2.83 17.66 -8.68
C LEU A 161 -3.15 18.39 -7.35
N PRO A 162 -4.26 19.16 -7.29
CA PRO A 162 -4.70 19.83 -6.05
C PRO A 162 -4.93 18.87 -4.89
N SER A 163 -5.29 17.62 -5.20
CA SER A 163 -5.34 16.46 -4.32
C SER A 163 -5.88 16.73 -2.91
N ARG A 164 -7.20 16.59 -2.70
CA ARG A 164 -7.79 16.56 -1.34
C ARG A 164 -7.48 15.27 -0.59
N ILE A 165 -7.05 14.22 -1.29
CA ILE A 165 -6.75 12.91 -0.69
C ILE A 165 -5.24 12.80 -0.46
N PRO A 166 -4.78 12.29 0.69
CA PRO A 166 -3.39 11.92 0.91
C PRO A 166 -3.05 10.63 0.16
N ASN A 167 -3.13 10.66 -1.17
CA ASN A 167 -3.13 9.49 -2.03
C ASN A 167 -1.81 8.69 -1.99
N LEU A 168 -0.67 9.35 -1.74
CA LEU A 168 0.63 8.67 -1.61
C LEU A 168 0.61 7.58 -0.53
N ILE A 169 0.03 7.88 0.64
CA ILE A 169 -0.01 6.95 1.76
C ILE A 169 -1.23 6.03 1.70
N VAL A 170 -2.36 6.54 1.18
CA VAL A 170 -3.63 5.81 1.09
C VAL A 170 -3.56 4.68 0.07
N ASN A 171 -3.09 4.97 -1.15
CA ASN A 171 -2.96 3.97 -2.22
C ASN A 171 -1.57 3.36 -2.33
N GLY A 172 -0.55 4.02 -1.78
CA GLY A 172 0.83 3.58 -1.92
C GLY A 172 1.41 3.87 -3.32
N SER A 173 2.63 3.41 -3.53
CA SER A 173 3.31 3.51 -4.82
C SER A 173 4.46 2.53 -4.89
N ALA A 174 4.63 1.89 -6.04
CA ALA A 174 5.78 1.00 -6.29
C ALA A 174 6.48 1.44 -7.57
N GLY A 175 7.81 1.51 -7.56
CA GLY A 175 8.61 1.94 -8.71
C GLY A 175 10.08 1.65 -8.55
N ILE A 176 10.73 1.31 -9.67
CA ILE A 176 12.17 1.10 -9.75
C ILE A 176 12.73 2.17 -10.68
N ALA A 177 13.70 2.94 -10.19
CA ALA A 177 14.42 3.96 -10.95
C ALA A 177 15.91 3.56 -11.06
N VAL A 178 16.71 4.40 -11.70
CA VAL A 178 18.16 4.16 -11.78
C VAL A 178 18.79 4.34 -10.40
N GLY A 179 19.28 3.24 -9.81
CA GLY A 179 19.97 3.24 -8.52
C GLY A 179 19.08 3.38 -7.27
N MET A 180 17.75 3.40 -7.42
CA MET A 180 16.82 3.55 -6.30
C MET A 180 15.48 2.86 -6.57
N ALA A 181 14.74 2.58 -5.50
CA ALA A 181 13.40 1.99 -5.58
C ALA A 181 12.48 2.64 -4.54
N THR A 182 11.19 2.68 -4.85
CA THR A 182 10.11 3.07 -3.94
C THR A 182 9.11 1.93 -3.85
N ASN A 183 8.63 1.66 -2.64
CA ASN A 183 7.61 0.66 -2.39
C ASN A 183 6.83 1.06 -1.12
N ILE A 184 5.87 1.94 -1.28
CA ILE A 184 5.04 2.50 -0.21
C ILE A 184 3.78 1.64 -0.10
N PRO A 185 3.50 1.03 1.07
CA PRO A 185 2.30 0.24 1.25
C PRO A 185 1.05 1.14 1.39
N PRO A 186 -0.13 0.65 0.97
CA PRO A 186 -1.40 1.36 1.15
C PRO A 186 -1.85 1.40 2.62
N HIS A 187 -2.72 2.35 2.95
CA HIS A 187 -3.25 2.58 4.30
C HIS A 187 -4.74 2.92 4.25
N ASN A 188 -5.41 2.71 5.37
CA ASN A 188 -6.81 3.06 5.53
C ASN A 188 -7.01 4.59 5.54
N LEU A 189 -7.95 5.07 4.73
CA LEU A 189 -8.23 6.50 4.56
C LEU A 189 -8.72 7.18 5.84
N ALA A 190 -9.60 6.54 6.61
CA ALA A 190 -10.16 7.13 7.81
C ALA A 190 -9.08 7.38 8.86
N GLU A 191 -8.18 6.41 9.06
CA GLU A 191 -7.05 6.56 9.99
C GLU A 191 -6.04 7.60 9.57
N VAL A 192 -5.75 7.68 8.27
CA VAL A 192 -4.84 8.70 7.74
C VAL A 192 -5.44 10.09 7.97
N VAL A 193 -6.74 10.27 7.75
CA VAL A 193 -7.44 11.54 8.02
C VAL A 193 -7.41 11.88 9.51
N GLU A 194 -7.66 10.92 10.41
CA GLU A 194 -7.55 11.14 11.86
C GLU A 194 -6.14 11.55 12.26
N ALA A 195 -5.11 10.89 11.73
CA ALA A 195 -3.72 11.22 11.99
C ALA A 195 -3.34 12.62 11.48
N ILE A 196 -3.78 13.00 10.27
CA ILE A 196 -3.58 14.35 9.72
C ILE A 196 -4.28 15.38 10.60
N THR A 197 -5.52 15.12 11.00
CA THR A 197 -6.30 15.99 11.89
C THR A 197 -5.56 16.22 13.21
N HIS A 198 -5.02 15.16 13.81
CA HIS A 198 -4.21 15.25 15.02
C HIS A 198 -2.92 16.04 14.81
N LEU A 199 -2.23 15.82 13.69
CA LEU A 199 -0.97 16.49 13.35
C LEU A 199 -1.15 17.99 13.06
N VAL A 200 -2.31 18.39 12.53
CA VAL A 200 -2.69 19.80 12.36
C VAL A 200 -2.83 20.50 13.71
N ASP A 201 -3.42 19.83 14.71
CA ASP A 201 -3.58 20.36 16.06
C ASP A 201 -2.29 20.27 16.89
N HIS A 202 -1.41 19.31 16.58
CA HIS A 202 -0.14 19.07 17.26
C HIS A 202 1.01 18.91 16.25
N PRO A 203 1.58 20.01 15.72
CA PRO A 203 2.58 19.97 14.66
C PRO A 203 3.86 19.18 14.99
N ASN A 204 4.17 19.04 16.29
CA ASN A 204 5.33 18.33 16.81
C ASN A 204 5.03 16.88 17.21
N ALA A 205 3.87 16.33 16.81
CA ALA A 205 3.50 14.95 17.12
C ALA A 205 4.54 13.96 16.59
N THR A 206 4.91 13.01 17.43
CA THR A 206 5.91 11.99 17.05
C THR A 206 5.27 10.85 16.28
N VAL A 207 6.07 10.03 15.60
CA VAL A 207 5.59 8.79 14.96
C VAL A 207 4.84 7.90 15.97
N LYS A 208 5.28 7.87 17.24
CA LYS A 208 4.62 7.12 18.31
C LYS A 208 3.19 7.62 18.57
N ASP A 209 2.94 8.92 18.42
CA ASP A 209 1.61 9.50 18.59
C ASP A 209 0.72 9.22 17.39
N LEU A 210 1.26 9.36 16.17
CA LEU A 210 0.53 9.08 14.93
C LEU A 210 0.12 7.60 14.82
N ARG A 211 0.95 6.69 15.34
CA ARG A 211 0.67 5.25 15.41
C ARG A 211 -0.53 4.85 16.28
N LYS A 212 -1.05 5.76 17.11
CA LYS A 212 -2.31 5.54 17.84
C LYS A 212 -3.51 5.58 16.89
N PHE A 213 -3.39 6.32 15.80
CA PHE A 213 -4.41 6.48 14.76
C PHE A 213 -4.12 5.53 13.59
N ILE A 214 -2.95 5.64 12.95
CA ILE A 214 -2.54 4.73 11.87
C ILE A 214 -1.93 3.47 12.49
N LYS A 215 -2.70 2.39 12.52
CA LYS A 215 -2.26 1.14 13.19
C LYS A 215 -1.17 0.42 12.39
N GLY A 216 -1.20 0.57 11.07
CA GLY A 216 -0.33 -0.10 10.11
C GLY A 216 -0.87 0.02 8.68
N PRO A 217 -0.18 -0.59 7.70
CA PRO A 217 -0.71 -0.75 6.35
C PRO A 217 -2.08 -1.44 6.31
N ASP A 218 -2.85 -1.12 5.28
CA ASP A 218 -4.14 -1.76 4.97
C ASP A 218 -4.15 -2.13 3.48
N PHE A 219 -3.94 -3.41 3.19
CA PHE A 219 -3.84 -3.92 1.84
C PHE A 219 -5.22 -4.18 1.23
N PRO A 220 -5.39 -3.95 -0.09
CA PRO A 220 -6.67 -4.20 -0.76
C PRO A 220 -7.13 -5.66 -0.65
N THR A 221 -6.19 -6.61 -0.61
CA THR A 221 -6.45 -8.06 -0.52
C THR A 221 -6.62 -8.58 0.91
N GLY A 222 -6.55 -7.70 1.93
CA GLY A 222 -6.63 -8.09 3.33
C GLY A 222 -5.35 -8.76 3.83
N GLY A 223 -5.47 -9.96 4.39
CA GLY A 223 -4.38 -10.72 4.98
C GLY A 223 -4.08 -10.34 6.43
N ILE A 224 -3.06 -10.98 6.98
CA ILE A 224 -2.63 -10.82 8.37
C ILE A 224 -1.20 -10.32 8.40
N ILE A 225 -0.98 -9.09 8.88
CA ILE A 225 0.35 -8.60 9.20
C ILE A 225 0.79 -9.23 10.52
N TYR A 226 1.94 -9.89 10.46
CA TYR A 226 2.55 -10.55 11.61
C TYR A 226 3.66 -9.68 12.19
N GLY A 227 3.47 -9.19 13.41
CA GLY A 227 4.43 -8.38 14.13
C GLY A 227 4.34 -6.87 13.84
N LYS A 228 4.63 -6.06 14.87
CA LYS A 228 4.52 -4.60 14.85
C LYS A 228 5.86 -3.87 14.71
N GLN A 229 6.96 -4.60 14.82
CA GLN A 229 8.31 -4.03 14.78
C GLN A 229 8.66 -3.52 13.38
N GLY A 230 8.34 -4.30 12.33
CA GLY A 230 8.51 -3.88 10.94
C GLY A 230 7.77 -2.58 10.61
N ILE A 231 6.51 -2.47 11.04
CA ILE A 231 5.70 -1.25 10.87
C ILE A 231 6.38 -0.05 11.55
N LYS A 232 6.93 -0.25 12.76
CA LYS A 232 7.64 0.79 13.50
C LYS A 232 8.80 1.36 12.68
N GLU A 233 9.65 0.46 12.17
CA GLU A 233 10.86 0.83 11.44
C GLU A 233 10.52 1.57 10.15
N VAL A 234 9.51 1.12 9.42
CA VAL A 234 9.03 1.80 8.21
C VAL A 234 8.60 3.23 8.51
N TYR A 235 7.84 3.46 9.59
CA TYR A 235 7.35 4.80 9.90
C TYR A 235 8.42 5.73 10.50
N GLU A 236 9.36 5.20 11.29
CA GLU A 236 10.41 5.99 11.94
C GLU A 236 11.62 6.26 11.02
N LYS A 237 11.94 5.33 10.11
CA LYS A 237 13.15 5.40 9.26
C LYS A 237 12.84 5.54 7.77
N GLY A 238 11.58 5.37 7.37
CA GLY A 238 11.19 5.34 5.95
C GLY A 238 11.50 4.01 5.26
N ARG A 239 12.02 2.99 5.95
CA ARG A 239 12.32 1.68 5.38
C ARG A 239 12.16 0.56 6.39
N GLY A 240 11.74 -0.61 5.92
CA GLY A 240 11.59 -1.78 6.78
C GLY A 240 10.94 -2.96 6.08
N ARG A 241 10.74 -4.04 6.83
CA ARG A 241 10.18 -5.30 6.33
C ARG A 241 8.93 -5.65 7.12
N ILE A 242 7.85 -5.96 6.42
CA ILE A 242 6.56 -6.31 7.04
C ILE A 242 6.18 -7.71 6.58
N ALA A 243 6.06 -8.65 7.51
CA ALA A 243 5.59 -9.99 7.20
C ALA A 243 4.07 -9.98 7.03
N VAL A 244 3.58 -10.53 5.92
CA VAL A 244 2.16 -10.63 5.58
C VAL A 244 1.82 -12.10 5.32
N ARG A 245 0.81 -12.61 6.02
CA ARG A 245 0.30 -13.98 5.91
C ARG A 245 -1.07 -14.00 5.26
N ALA A 246 -1.33 -15.08 4.55
CA ALA A 246 -2.65 -15.47 4.07
C ALA A 246 -3.57 -15.77 5.26
N ARG A 247 -4.85 -15.41 5.14
CA ARG A 247 -5.89 -15.79 6.11
C ARG A 247 -6.32 -17.22 5.82
N ALA A 248 -6.10 -18.10 6.78
CA ALA A 248 -6.45 -19.51 6.66
C ALA A 248 -7.16 -20.01 7.92
N VAL A 249 -8.14 -20.90 7.74
CA VAL A 249 -8.89 -21.56 8.80
C VAL A 249 -8.81 -23.06 8.61
N ILE A 250 -8.69 -23.80 9.71
CA ILE A 250 -8.76 -25.27 9.70
C ILE A 250 -10.22 -25.66 9.90
N GLU A 251 -10.79 -26.36 8.91
CA GLU A 251 -12.15 -26.89 8.95
C GLU A 251 -12.11 -28.42 9.02
N GLU A 252 -13.13 -29.04 9.62
CA GLU A 252 -13.33 -30.49 9.57
C GLU A 252 -14.49 -30.81 8.64
N LYS A 253 -14.25 -31.69 7.65
CA LYS A 253 -15.24 -32.07 6.66
C LYS A 253 -16.21 -33.09 7.23
N GLU A 254 -17.44 -32.66 7.52
CA GLU A 254 -18.50 -33.48 8.15
C GLU A 254 -18.71 -34.84 7.47
N SER A 255 -18.59 -34.90 6.14
CA SER A 255 -18.84 -36.12 5.36
C SER A 255 -17.76 -37.20 5.47
N THR A 256 -16.52 -36.83 5.81
CA THR A 256 -15.37 -37.77 5.78
C THR A 256 -14.53 -37.76 7.05
N GLY A 257 -14.78 -36.82 7.98
CA GLY A 257 -13.99 -36.59 9.20
C GLY A 257 -12.54 -36.18 8.91
N ARG A 258 -12.25 -35.67 7.70
CA ARG A 258 -10.92 -35.20 7.31
C ARG A 258 -10.81 -33.70 7.57
N HIS A 259 -9.66 -33.28 8.07
CA HIS A 259 -9.34 -31.85 8.16
C HIS A 259 -8.96 -31.27 6.80
N GLN A 260 -9.34 -30.02 6.58
CA GLN A 260 -8.97 -29.23 5.42
C GLN A 260 -8.53 -27.84 5.87
N ILE A 261 -7.55 -27.26 5.18
CA ILE A 261 -7.14 -25.87 5.35
C ILE A 261 -7.84 -25.06 4.27
N VAL A 262 -8.61 -24.07 4.67
CA VAL A 262 -9.31 -23.16 3.78
C VAL A 262 -8.64 -21.80 3.86
N VAL A 263 -8.15 -21.31 2.71
CA VAL A 263 -7.51 -20.00 2.57
C VAL A 263 -8.48 -19.05 1.91
N SER A 264 -8.77 -17.92 2.57
CA SER A 264 -9.76 -16.94 2.12
C SER A 264 -9.16 -15.61 1.65
N GLU A 265 -7.93 -15.30 2.06
CA GLU A 265 -7.22 -14.06 1.68
C GLU A 265 -5.75 -14.37 1.46
N PHE A 266 -5.14 -13.76 0.45
CA PHE A 266 -3.72 -13.91 0.15
C PHE A 266 -2.95 -12.60 0.37
N PRO A 267 -1.63 -12.66 0.64
CA PRO A 267 -0.81 -11.46 0.74
C PRO A 267 -0.90 -10.59 -0.51
N TYR A 268 -0.65 -9.29 -0.35
CA TYR A 268 -0.71 -8.32 -1.43
C TYR A 268 0.25 -8.70 -2.59
N GLN A 269 -0.25 -8.60 -3.83
CA GLN A 269 0.46 -8.98 -5.07
C GLN A 269 0.82 -10.47 -5.18
N VAL A 270 0.11 -11.35 -4.48
CA VAL A 270 0.24 -12.81 -4.60
C VAL A 270 -1.00 -13.40 -5.27
N SER A 271 -0.80 -14.15 -6.36
CA SER A 271 -1.86 -14.88 -7.06
C SER A 271 -2.14 -16.21 -6.33
N PRO A 272 -3.43 -16.55 -6.06
CA PRO A 272 -3.83 -17.84 -5.50
C PRO A 272 -3.33 -19.02 -6.35
N GLU A 273 -3.47 -18.94 -7.67
CA GLU A 273 -3.01 -19.93 -8.64
C GLU A 273 -1.51 -20.19 -8.49
N SER A 274 -0.70 -19.12 -8.37
CA SER A 274 0.74 -19.27 -8.17
C SER A 274 1.08 -20.02 -6.88
N VAL A 275 0.32 -19.79 -5.80
CA VAL A 275 0.49 -20.52 -4.53
C VAL A 275 0.10 -21.99 -4.68
N ILE A 276 -0.99 -22.29 -5.41
CA ILE A 276 -1.43 -23.66 -5.67
C ILE A 276 -0.36 -24.42 -6.46
N GLU A 277 0.19 -23.80 -7.51
CA GLU A 277 1.27 -24.38 -8.32
C GLU A 277 2.53 -24.65 -7.49
N GLN A 278 2.98 -23.67 -6.70
CA GLN A 278 4.12 -23.85 -5.79
C GLN A 278 3.88 -24.96 -4.79
N THR A 279 2.67 -25.04 -4.22
CA THR A 279 2.32 -26.07 -3.23
C THR A 279 2.35 -27.46 -3.87
N ARG A 280 1.81 -27.59 -5.09
CA ARG A 280 1.85 -28.85 -5.86
C ARG A 280 3.27 -29.31 -6.10
N ASP A 281 4.17 -28.41 -6.52
CA ASP A 281 5.58 -28.75 -6.77
C ASP A 281 6.32 -29.17 -5.49
N LEU A 282 6.00 -28.54 -4.35
CA LEU A 282 6.54 -28.90 -3.04
C LEU A 282 6.04 -30.27 -2.54
N VAL A 283 4.80 -30.63 -2.85
CA VAL A 283 4.23 -31.95 -2.55
C VAL A 283 4.87 -33.02 -3.45
N LEU A 284 5.02 -32.76 -4.75
CA LEU A 284 5.67 -33.69 -5.70
C LEU A 284 7.14 -33.94 -5.35
N SER A 285 7.85 -32.91 -4.90
CA SER A 285 9.25 -33.01 -4.45
C SER A 285 9.42 -33.56 -3.02
N LYS A 286 8.32 -33.96 -2.36
CA LYS A 286 8.27 -34.45 -0.97
C LYS A 286 8.88 -33.50 0.07
N LYS A 287 8.86 -32.18 -0.21
CA LYS A 287 9.24 -31.15 0.76
C LYS A 287 8.08 -30.79 1.69
N LEU A 288 6.85 -30.88 1.19
CA LEU A 288 5.61 -30.73 1.94
C LEU A 288 4.90 -32.08 1.99
N GLU A 289 4.66 -32.60 3.20
CA GLU A 289 3.92 -33.83 3.43
C GLU A 289 2.56 -33.53 4.08
N GLY A 290 1.68 -34.53 4.13
CA GLY A 290 0.37 -34.37 4.79
C GLY A 290 -0.75 -33.74 3.94
N ILE A 291 -0.50 -33.34 2.70
CA ILE A 291 -1.52 -32.84 1.76
C ILE A 291 -2.01 -34.00 0.87
N SER A 292 -3.32 -34.12 0.67
CA SER A 292 -3.95 -35.12 -0.19
C SER A 292 -4.49 -34.54 -1.50
N ASP A 293 -5.09 -33.35 -1.46
CA ASP A 293 -5.72 -32.71 -2.62
C ASP A 293 -5.67 -31.18 -2.48
N LEU A 294 -5.73 -30.48 -3.61
CA LEU A 294 -5.67 -29.02 -3.73
C LEU A 294 -6.74 -28.56 -4.71
N ARG A 295 -7.68 -27.71 -4.28
CA ARG A 295 -8.77 -27.19 -5.10
C ARG A 295 -8.89 -25.68 -4.99
N ASN A 296 -9.12 -25.01 -6.12
CA ASN A 296 -9.60 -23.65 -6.14
C ASN A 296 -11.13 -23.66 -6.27
N GLU A 297 -11.83 -23.27 -5.21
CA GLU A 297 -13.29 -23.14 -5.13
C GLU A 297 -13.70 -21.65 -5.12
N SER A 298 -12.82 -20.76 -5.60
CA SER A 298 -13.10 -19.32 -5.68
C SER A 298 -14.19 -19.01 -6.69
N ASP A 299 -15.03 -18.04 -6.35
CA ASP A 299 -16.15 -17.60 -7.17
C ASP A 299 -16.26 -16.06 -7.15
N LYS A 300 -17.44 -15.54 -7.52
CA LYS A 300 -17.69 -14.09 -7.51
C LYS A 300 -17.87 -13.51 -6.10
N GLU A 301 -18.14 -14.35 -5.10
CA GLU A 301 -18.37 -13.94 -3.71
C GLU A 301 -17.06 -13.86 -2.93
N GLY A 302 -16.03 -14.63 -3.33
CA GLY A 302 -14.69 -14.45 -2.80
C GLY A 302 -13.70 -15.54 -3.16
N ILE A 303 -12.49 -15.40 -2.63
CA ILE A 303 -11.42 -16.39 -2.79
C ILE A 303 -11.65 -17.52 -1.78
N ARG A 304 -11.62 -18.77 -2.27
CA ARG A 304 -11.69 -19.97 -1.44
C ARG A 304 -10.78 -21.05 -2.00
N VAL A 305 -9.55 -21.14 -1.50
CA VAL A 305 -8.61 -22.22 -1.83
C VAL A 305 -8.65 -23.27 -0.75
N VAL A 306 -8.94 -24.51 -1.13
CA VAL A 306 -9.11 -25.65 -0.21
C VAL A 306 -7.95 -26.62 -0.37
N ILE A 307 -7.27 -26.89 0.74
CA ILE A 307 -6.16 -27.84 0.84
C ILE A 307 -6.63 -29.00 1.72
N GLU A 308 -6.92 -30.16 1.13
CA GLU A 308 -7.33 -31.33 1.88
C GLU A 308 -6.11 -32.04 2.46
N LEU A 309 -6.22 -32.46 3.73
CA LEU A 309 -5.14 -33.12 4.46
C LEU A 309 -5.31 -34.64 4.50
N LYS A 310 -4.18 -35.34 4.60
CA LYS A 310 -4.15 -36.78 4.92
C LYS A 310 -4.67 -37.02 6.33
N ARG A 311 -5.21 -38.23 6.58
CA ARG A 311 -5.84 -38.59 7.87
C ARG A 311 -4.91 -38.52 9.08
N ASP A 312 -3.61 -38.71 8.86
CA ASP A 312 -2.56 -38.73 9.87
C ASP A 312 -1.81 -37.40 10.01
N ALA A 313 -2.15 -36.40 9.19
CA ALA A 313 -1.51 -35.10 9.20
C ALA A 313 -2.05 -34.21 10.33
N VAL A 314 -1.16 -33.49 11.02
CA VAL A 314 -1.53 -32.49 12.01
C VAL A 314 -1.77 -31.15 11.29
N PRO A 315 -3.01 -30.61 11.27
CA PRO A 315 -3.35 -29.46 10.43
C PRO A 315 -2.51 -28.21 10.70
N ALA A 316 -2.24 -27.91 11.97
CA ALA A 316 -1.43 -26.75 12.37
C ALA A 316 0.02 -26.85 11.86
N VAL A 317 0.60 -28.06 11.84
CA VAL A 317 1.96 -28.28 11.35
C VAL A 317 2.03 -28.07 9.84
N VAL A 318 1.06 -28.62 9.09
CA VAL A 318 1.00 -28.42 7.63
C VAL A 318 0.78 -26.96 7.29
N LEU A 319 -0.10 -26.26 8.00
CA LEU A 319 -0.34 -24.82 7.80
C LEU A 319 0.95 -23.99 8.01
N ASN A 320 1.73 -24.30 9.05
CA ASN A 320 3.00 -23.62 9.28
C ASN A 320 4.06 -23.94 8.23
N GLN A 321 4.10 -25.18 7.73
CA GLN A 321 4.96 -25.54 6.60
C GLN A 321 4.56 -24.78 5.33
N LEU A 322 3.25 -24.63 5.08
CA LEU A 322 2.74 -23.83 3.97
C LEU A 322 3.18 -22.37 4.09
N TYR A 323 3.05 -21.74 5.25
CA TYR A 323 3.57 -20.38 5.47
C TYR A 323 5.08 -20.29 5.26
N LYS A 324 5.86 -21.29 5.67
CA LYS A 324 7.32 -21.26 5.56
C LYS A 324 7.82 -21.46 4.12
N HIS A 325 7.13 -22.26 3.33
CA HIS A 325 7.63 -22.74 2.04
C HIS A 325 6.90 -22.19 0.81
N THR A 326 5.77 -21.53 0.99
CA THR A 326 4.95 -20.96 -0.11
C THR A 326 4.78 -19.46 0.06
N ALA A 327 4.28 -18.80 -1.00
CA ALA A 327 3.88 -17.40 -0.92
C ALA A 327 2.59 -17.15 -0.08
N MET A 328 2.09 -18.13 0.69
CA MET A 328 1.11 -17.87 1.75
C MET A 328 1.67 -16.97 2.85
N GLN A 329 2.99 -16.87 3.01
CA GLN A 329 3.62 -15.81 3.79
C GLN A 329 4.68 -15.12 2.93
N THR A 330 4.58 -13.81 2.80
CA THR A 330 5.58 -12.99 2.10
C THR A 330 6.06 -11.85 2.97
N THR A 331 7.19 -11.27 2.58
CA THR A 331 7.72 -10.07 3.24
C THR A 331 7.55 -8.89 2.30
N PHE A 332 6.76 -7.91 2.70
CA PHE A 332 6.67 -6.63 2.02
C PHE A 332 7.85 -5.75 2.45
N GLY A 333 8.79 -5.51 1.52
CA GLY A 333 9.90 -4.59 1.73
C GLY A 333 9.45 -3.16 1.44
N ALA A 334 9.13 -2.40 2.49
CA ALA A 334 8.64 -1.03 2.35
C ALA A 334 9.80 -0.03 2.26
N ILE A 335 9.72 0.87 1.28
CA ILE A 335 10.66 1.97 1.05
C ILE A 335 9.85 3.23 0.76
N MET A 336 9.81 4.14 1.72
CA MET A 336 9.05 5.38 1.71
C MET A 336 9.82 6.48 0.98
N LEU A 337 10.01 6.29 -0.33
CA LEU A 337 10.79 7.19 -1.18
C LEU A 337 9.88 7.90 -2.18
N ALA A 338 9.93 9.23 -2.21
CA ALA A 338 9.17 10.07 -3.13
C ALA A 338 9.96 11.32 -3.53
N LEU A 339 9.48 12.03 -4.55
CA LEU A 339 10.04 13.32 -4.94
C LEU A 339 9.49 14.42 -4.02
N VAL A 340 10.39 15.17 -3.41
CA VAL A 340 10.09 16.42 -2.70
C VAL A 340 10.79 17.54 -3.47
N ASP A 341 10.01 18.45 -4.06
CA ASP A 341 10.53 19.54 -4.90
C ASP A 341 11.46 19.05 -6.02
N GLY A 342 11.11 17.91 -6.64
CA GLY A 342 11.89 17.30 -7.73
C GLY A 342 13.11 16.48 -7.28
N VAL A 343 13.39 16.41 -5.96
CA VAL A 343 14.52 15.65 -5.41
C VAL A 343 14.03 14.36 -4.74
N PRO A 344 14.59 13.19 -5.08
CA PRO A 344 14.27 11.93 -4.39
C PRO A 344 14.71 11.97 -2.93
N ARG A 345 13.77 11.72 -2.02
CA ARG A 345 14.04 11.64 -0.58
C ARG A 345 13.33 10.45 0.03
N GLU A 346 14.03 9.78 0.94
CA GLU A 346 13.38 8.87 1.89
C GLU A 346 12.72 9.68 2.99
N LEU A 347 11.48 9.33 3.33
CA LEU A 347 10.62 10.10 4.21
C LEU A 347 10.06 9.20 5.32
N THR A 348 9.96 9.75 6.51
CA THR A 348 9.20 9.17 7.61
C THR A 348 7.70 9.36 7.40
N LEU A 349 6.89 8.64 8.18
CA LEU A 349 5.42 8.82 8.13
C LEU A 349 5.03 10.27 8.43
N THR A 350 5.65 10.88 9.46
CA THR A 350 5.37 12.26 9.84
C THR A 350 5.70 13.23 8.71
N GLU A 351 6.86 13.09 8.05
CA GLU A 351 7.25 13.96 6.94
C GLU A 351 6.29 13.86 5.76
N ILE A 352 5.84 12.65 5.39
CA ILE A 352 4.84 12.48 4.30
C ILE A 352 3.56 13.23 4.62
N LEU A 353 3.03 13.07 5.84
CA LEU A 353 1.79 13.75 6.24
C LEU A 353 1.97 15.28 6.32
N GLN A 354 3.13 15.76 6.79
CA GLN A 354 3.44 17.19 6.81
C GLN A 354 3.53 17.79 5.41
N GLN A 355 4.17 17.10 4.46
CA GLN A 355 4.24 17.54 3.06
C GLN A 355 2.85 17.64 2.43
N PHE A 356 1.98 16.67 2.72
CA PHE A 356 0.59 16.73 2.27
C PHE A 356 -0.18 17.91 2.89
N ILE A 357 -0.03 18.16 4.19
CA ILE A 357 -0.68 19.31 4.87
C ILE A 357 -0.23 20.63 4.27
N GLU A 358 1.06 20.80 3.98
CA GLU A 358 1.61 22.03 3.40
C GLU A 358 1.13 22.22 1.95
N HIS A 359 1.05 21.14 1.16
CA HIS A 359 0.44 21.17 -0.17
C HIS A 359 -1.02 21.63 -0.11
N ARG A 360 -1.82 21.02 0.77
CA ARG A 360 -3.23 21.41 0.98
C ARG A 360 -3.36 22.86 1.44
N HIS A 361 -2.50 23.32 2.35
CA HIS A 361 -2.49 24.72 2.78
C HIS A 361 -2.24 25.67 1.61
N THR A 362 -1.29 25.34 0.73
CA THR A 362 -0.97 26.09 -0.48
C THR A 362 -2.17 26.10 -1.43
N VAL A 363 -2.78 24.96 -1.70
CA VAL A 363 -3.97 24.83 -2.55
C VAL A 363 -5.13 25.66 -2.02
N ILE A 364 -5.44 25.57 -0.72
CA ILE A 364 -6.50 26.36 -0.08
C ILE A 364 -6.20 27.87 -0.20
N THR A 365 -4.94 28.26 -0.03
CA THR A 365 -4.50 29.66 -0.15
C THR A 365 -4.70 30.16 -1.58
N ARG A 366 -4.21 29.42 -2.59
CA ARG A 366 -4.33 29.80 -4.02
C ARG A 366 -5.78 29.84 -4.49
N ARG A 367 -6.60 28.85 -4.12
CA ARG A 367 -8.05 28.84 -4.37
C ARG A 367 -8.73 30.08 -3.78
N THR A 368 -8.44 30.39 -2.53
CA THR A 368 -9.04 31.55 -1.86
C THR A 368 -8.58 32.87 -2.48
N GLN A 369 -7.33 32.96 -2.94
CA GLN A 369 -6.82 34.13 -3.69
C GLN A 369 -7.51 34.27 -5.05
N PHE A 370 -7.72 33.17 -5.77
CA PHE A 370 -8.45 33.16 -7.03
C PHE A 370 -9.89 33.63 -6.85
N ASP A 371 -10.59 33.05 -5.86
CA ASP A 371 -11.97 33.41 -5.55
C ASP A 371 -12.07 34.88 -5.08
N LEU A 372 -11.10 35.36 -4.29
CA LEU A 372 -10.98 36.75 -3.89
C LEU A 372 -10.81 37.68 -5.09
N GLN A 373 -9.87 37.40 -5.98
CA GLN A 373 -9.61 38.23 -7.16
C GLN A 373 -10.84 38.32 -8.05
N ARG A 374 -11.52 37.18 -8.30
CA ARG A 374 -12.77 37.16 -9.08
C ARG A 374 -13.89 37.94 -8.40
N ALA A 375 -14.02 37.83 -7.08
CA ALA A 375 -15.01 38.57 -6.32
C ALA A 375 -14.71 40.07 -6.32
N GLU A 376 -13.46 40.49 -6.18
CA GLU A 376 -13.03 41.90 -6.26
C GLU A 376 -13.25 42.48 -7.67
N ASP A 377 -12.92 41.73 -8.72
CA ASP A 377 -13.22 42.14 -10.10
C ASP A 377 -14.73 42.31 -10.33
N ARG A 378 -15.55 41.40 -9.77
CA ARG A 378 -17.01 41.49 -9.84
C ARG A 378 -17.57 42.66 -9.03
N ALA A 379 -17.11 42.86 -7.80
CA ALA A 379 -17.51 43.99 -6.97
C ALA A 379 -17.16 45.32 -7.63
N HIS A 380 -15.97 45.42 -8.24
CA HIS A 380 -15.56 46.60 -8.98
C HIS A 380 -16.52 46.91 -10.15
N ILE A 381 -16.97 45.91 -10.90
CA ILE A 381 -17.98 46.11 -11.96
C ILE A 381 -19.33 46.54 -11.36
N LEU A 382 -19.80 45.88 -10.30
CA LEU A 382 -21.08 46.18 -9.64
C LEU A 382 -21.10 47.59 -9.03
N ASP A 383 -19.99 48.05 -8.47
CA ASP A 383 -19.84 49.42 -7.96
C ASP A 383 -20.02 50.46 -9.09
N GLY A 384 -19.45 50.19 -10.27
CA GLY A 384 -19.63 51.04 -11.45
C GLY A 384 -21.08 51.08 -11.93
N LEU A 385 -21.72 49.91 -12.01
CA LEU A 385 -23.14 49.82 -12.38
C LEU A 385 -24.05 50.50 -11.35
N LYS A 386 -23.74 50.39 -10.06
CA LYS A 386 -24.48 51.08 -9.00
C LYS A 386 -24.42 52.60 -9.19
N ILE A 387 -23.21 53.16 -9.37
CA ILE A 387 -23.03 54.59 -9.65
C ILE A 387 -23.83 55.01 -10.89
N ALA A 388 -23.85 54.17 -11.93
CA ALA A 388 -24.59 54.46 -13.15
C ALA A 388 -26.11 54.46 -12.95
N VAL A 389 -26.64 53.54 -12.16
CA VAL A 389 -28.07 53.48 -11.82
C VAL A 389 -28.47 54.67 -10.95
N ASP A 390 -27.67 55.01 -9.94
CA ASP A 390 -27.91 56.14 -9.03
C ASP A 390 -27.92 57.50 -9.77
N HIS A 391 -27.22 57.60 -10.90
CA HIS A 391 -27.07 58.82 -11.71
C HIS A 391 -27.52 58.66 -13.17
N ILE A 392 -28.55 57.83 -13.42
CA ILE A 392 -28.89 57.37 -14.78
C ILE A 392 -29.20 58.50 -15.77
N ASP A 393 -29.89 59.56 -15.35
CA ASP A 393 -30.23 60.69 -16.22
C ASP A 393 -28.98 61.43 -16.72
N GLU A 394 -27.96 61.53 -15.87
CA GLU A 394 -26.68 62.15 -16.22
C GLU A 394 -25.86 61.25 -17.14
N VAL A 395 -25.84 59.94 -16.87
CA VAL A 395 -25.21 58.94 -17.74
C VAL A 395 -25.81 58.97 -19.14
N ILE A 396 -27.15 58.95 -19.26
CA ILE A 396 -27.86 59.03 -20.55
C ILE A 396 -27.53 60.35 -21.27
N ARG A 397 -27.48 61.46 -20.54
CA ARG A 397 -27.15 62.78 -21.12
C ARG A 397 -25.74 62.82 -21.69
N ILE A 398 -24.76 62.23 -21.00
CA ILE A 398 -23.38 62.12 -21.49
C ILE A 398 -23.34 61.25 -22.74
N ILE A 399 -23.94 60.07 -22.70
CA ILE A 399 -23.97 59.14 -23.85
C ILE A 399 -24.63 59.78 -25.08
N ARG A 400 -25.77 60.47 -24.91
CA ARG A 400 -26.49 61.13 -26.02
C ARG A 400 -25.77 62.35 -26.61
N ARG A 401 -24.88 63.00 -25.85
CA ARG A 401 -24.11 64.16 -26.31
C ARG A 401 -22.79 63.77 -26.97
N SER A 402 -22.29 62.58 -26.69
CA SER A 402 -21.08 62.05 -27.30
C SER A 402 -21.31 61.64 -28.75
N LYS A 403 -20.29 61.81 -29.59
CA LYS A 403 -20.35 61.54 -31.03
C LYS A 403 -20.24 60.04 -31.33
N ASP A 404 -19.50 59.31 -30.50
CA ASP A 404 -19.18 57.90 -30.65
C ASP A 404 -18.92 57.22 -29.29
N THR A 405 -18.82 55.89 -29.29
CA THR A 405 -18.60 55.09 -28.07
C THR A 405 -17.30 55.47 -27.34
N PRO A 406 -16.15 55.68 -28.02
CA PRO A 406 -14.91 56.11 -27.35
C PRO A 406 -15.02 57.48 -26.65
N THR A 407 -15.72 58.46 -27.24
CA THR A 407 -15.93 59.76 -26.59
C THR A 407 -16.89 59.66 -25.40
N ALA A 408 -17.92 58.79 -25.47
CA ALA A 408 -18.79 58.49 -24.33
C ALA A 408 -18.02 57.80 -23.18
N ASP A 409 -17.18 56.80 -23.49
CA ASP A 409 -16.32 56.11 -22.52
C ASP A 409 -15.42 57.08 -21.75
N ALA A 410 -14.66 57.90 -22.48
CA ALA A 410 -13.75 58.87 -21.88
C ALA A 410 -14.48 59.90 -21.00
N ALA A 411 -15.67 60.34 -21.42
CA ALA A 411 -16.49 61.29 -20.67
C ALA A 411 -17.05 60.68 -19.37
N LEU A 412 -17.56 59.44 -19.42
CA LEU A 412 -18.06 58.72 -18.25
C LEU A 412 -16.94 58.45 -17.24
N ARG A 413 -15.77 57.99 -17.70
CA ARG A 413 -14.59 57.76 -16.87
C ARG A 413 -14.13 59.04 -16.19
N LYS A 414 -14.05 60.15 -16.92
CA LYS A 414 -13.65 61.44 -16.35
C LYS A 414 -14.65 61.98 -15.33
N ARG A 415 -15.95 61.84 -15.60
CA ARG A 415 -17.01 62.39 -14.74
C ARG A 415 -17.20 61.60 -13.44
N PHE A 416 -17.32 60.28 -13.55
CA PHE A 416 -17.64 59.41 -12.42
C PHE A 416 -16.41 58.68 -11.84
N LYS A 417 -15.20 59.02 -12.31
CA LYS A 417 -13.93 58.38 -11.91
C LYS A 417 -13.95 56.86 -12.08
N LEU A 418 -14.57 56.40 -13.17
CA LEU A 418 -14.71 54.98 -13.48
C LEU A 418 -13.46 54.45 -14.19
N SER A 419 -13.18 53.16 -13.98
CA SER A 419 -12.22 52.43 -14.80
C SER A 419 -12.77 52.13 -16.19
N GLU A 420 -11.89 51.74 -17.11
CA GLU A 420 -12.27 51.33 -18.47
C GLU A 420 -13.21 50.12 -18.49
N LYS A 421 -12.98 49.14 -17.60
CA LYS A 421 -13.86 47.97 -17.48
C LYS A 421 -15.27 48.37 -16.99
N GLN A 422 -15.36 49.28 -16.03
CA GLN A 422 -16.64 49.76 -15.50
C GLN A 422 -17.42 50.55 -16.56
N SER A 423 -16.78 51.50 -17.24
CA SER A 423 -17.44 52.31 -18.28
C SER A 423 -17.88 51.46 -19.46
N ALA A 424 -17.07 50.49 -19.90
CA ALA A 424 -17.47 49.54 -20.93
C ALA A 424 -18.71 48.73 -20.54
N GLU A 425 -18.79 48.24 -19.29
CA GLU A 425 -19.98 47.50 -18.82
C GLU A 425 -21.23 48.40 -18.75
N ILE A 426 -21.08 49.65 -18.33
CA ILE A 426 -22.18 50.64 -18.30
C ILE A 426 -22.69 50.92 -19.71
N LEU A 427 -21.79 51.08 -20.69
CA LEU A 427 -22.17 51.29 -22.09
C LEU A 427 -22.88 50.08 -22.71
N ASN A 428 -22.56 48.87 -22.25
CA ASN A 428 -23.21 47.62 -22.67
C ASN A 428 -24.46 47.27 -21.84
N MET A 429 -24.84 48.10 -20.87
CA MET A 429 -25.98 47.86 -20.01
C MET A 429 -27.30 47.91 -20.80
N ARG A 430 -28.16 46.91 -20.61
CA ARG A 430 -29.52 46.88 -21.19
C ARG A 430 -30.47 47.74 -20.37
N LEU A 431 -31.38 48.47 -21.02
CA LEU A 431 -32.39 49.30 -20.37
C LEU A 431 -33.26 48.54 -19.35
N ALA A 432 -33.46 47.22 -19.54
CA ALA A 432 -34.19 46.37 -18.60
C ALA A 432 -33.57 46.33 -17.18
N ARG A 433 -32.26 46.57 -17.05
CA ARG A 433 -31.56 46.63 -15.75
C ARG A 433 -31.94 47.85 -14.89
N LEU A 434 -32.67 48.82 -15.46
CA LEU A 434 -33.15 50.01 -14.74
C LEU A 434 -34.48 49.78 -14.02
N THR A 435 -35.09 48.59 -14.16
CA THR A 435 -36.30 48.25 -13.40
C THR A 435 -35.97 48.16 -11.90
N ALA A 436 -36.90 48.57 -11.04
CA ALA A 436 -36.69 48.59 -9.59
C ALA A 436 -36.21 47.23 -9.04
N LEU A 437 -36.76 46.13 -9.56
CA LEU A 437 -36.38 44.78 -9.17
C LEU A 437 -34.90 44.46 -9.50
N GLU A 438 -34.41 44.87 -10.68
CA GLU A 438 -33.03 44.63 -11.08
C GLU A 438 -32.05 45.51 -10.30
N VAL A 439 -32.46 46.71 -9.90
CA VAL A 439 -31.68 47.55 -8.99
C VAL A 439 -31.55 46.90 -7.62
N THR A 440 -32.65 46.41 -7.04
CA THR A 440 -32.61 45.68 -5.76
C THR A 440 -31.70 44.46 -5.84
N LYS A 441 -31.83 43.64 -6.89
CA LYS A 441 -30.96 42.47 -7.11
C LYS A 441 -29.48 42.85 -7.21
N LEU A 442 -29.16 43.96 -7.87
CA LEU A 442 -27.80 44.45 -7.98
C LEU A 442 -27.23 44.86 -6.62
N GLU A 443 -28.02 45.53 -5.79
CA GLU A 443 -27.61 45.91 -4.43
C GLU A 443 -27.42 44.69 -3.52
N GLU A 444 -28.30 43.69 -3.63
CA GLU A 444 -28.18 42.42 -2.93
C GLU A 444 -26.93 41.66 -3.38
N GLU A 445 -26.71 41.52 -4.68
CA GLU A 445 -25.51 40.89 -5.25
C GLU A 445 -24.23 41.59 -4.75
N LEU A 446 -24.20 42.92 -4.80
CA LEU A 446 -23.04 43.69 -4.32
C LEU A 446 -22.78 43.47 -2.82
N LYS A 447 -23.85 43.38 -2.00
CA LYS A 447 -23.74 43.11 -0.56
C LYS A 447 -23.19 41.71 -0.31
N GLU A 448 -23.67 40.70 -1.04
CA GLU A 448 -23.20 39.32 -0.95
C GLU A 448 -21.74 39.19 -1.38
N VAL A 449 -21.36 39.78 -2.51
CA VAL A 449 -19.98 39.76 -3.01
C VAL A 449 -19.04 40.45 -2.01
N ARG A 450 -19.43 41.59 -1.44
CA ARG A 450 -18.62 42.27 -0.39
C ARG A 450 -18.47 41.44 0.87
N LYS A 451 -19.53 40.72 1.29
CA LYS A 451 -19.45 39.77 2.41
C LYS A 451 -18.46 38.65 2.10
N PHE A 452 -18.54 38.07 0.91
CA PHE A 452 -17.63 37.01 0.45
C PHE A 452 -16.17 37.50 0.38
N ILE A 453 -15.90 38.70 -0.16
CA ILE A 453 -14.57 39.31 -0.16
C ILE A 453 -14.01 39.42 1.27
N LYS A 454 -14.83 39.86 2.22
CA LYS A 454 -14.43 39.96 3.63
C LYS A 454 -14.06 38.58 4.19
N GLU A 455 -14.88 37.57 3.94
CA GLU A 455 -14.62 36.19 4.36
C GLU A 455 -13.32 35.64 3.76
N CYS A 456 -13.09 35.83 2.46
CA CYS A 456 -11.84 35.43 1.79
C CYS A 456 -10.62 36.11 2.40
N LYS A 457 -10.69 37.42 2.68
CA LYS A 457 -9.59 38.16 3.33
C LYS A 457 -9.30 37.65 4.73
N GLU A 458 -10.33 37.32 5.51
CA GLU A 458 -10.16 36.72 6.84
C GLU A 458 -9.54 35.31 6.77
N ILE A 459 -9.92 34.50 5.77
CA ILE A 459 -9.31 33.18 5.53
C ILE A 459 -7.83 33.33 5.17
N LEU A 460 -7.46 34.27 4.30
CA LEU A 460 -6.07 34.52 3.90
C LEU A 460 -5.23 35.10 5.05
N ALA A 461 -5.82 35.88 5.94
CA ALA A 461 -5.12 36.44 7.11
C ALA A 461 -4.81 35.38 8.19
N SER A 462 -5.60 34.30 8.31
CA SER A 462 -5.49 33.34 9.42
C SER A 462 -5.11 31.92 8.97
N LYS A 463 -3.86 31.51 9.25
CA LYS A 463 -3.42 30.11 9.06
C LYS A 463 -4.28 29.10 9.85
N PRO A 464 -4.65 29.35 11.13
CA PRO A 464 -5.56 28.46 11.86
C PRO A 464 -6.92 28.28 11.17
N ARG A 465 -7.47 29.33 10.54
CA ARG A 465 -8.73 29.22 9.79
C ARG A 465 -8.58 28.35 8.54
N ARG A 466 -7.47 28.46 7.81
CA ARG A 466 -7.15 27.57 6.67
C ARG A 466 -6.98 26.12 7.11
N MET A 467 -6.31 25.89 8.24
CA MET A 467 -6.16 24.57 8.83
C MET A 467 -7.51 23.98 9.28
N LYS A 468 -8.43 24.82 9.78
CA LYS A 468 -9.80 24.39 10.11
C LYS A 468 -10.56 23.93 8.86
N ILE A 469 -10.50 24.70 7.76
CA ILE A 469 -11.09 24.32 6.46
C ILE A 469 -10.52 22.99 5.98
N LEU A 470 -9.19 22.82 6.07
CA LEU A 470 -8.53 21.55 5.72
C LEU A 470 -9.11 20.37 6.51
N LYS A 471 -9.26 20.51 7.84
CA LYS A 471 -9.84 19.45 8.69
C LYS A 471 -11.29 19.14 8.33
N GLU A 472 -12.11 20.17 8.08
CA GLU A 472 -13.50 20.01 7.66
C GLU A 472 -13.59 19.26 6.32
N GLU A 473 -12.80 19.67 5.32
CA GLU A 473 -12.74 19.04 4.01
C GLU A 473 -12.26 17.58 4.04
N LEU A 474 -11.30 17.26 4.91
CA LEU A 474 -10.83 15.88 5.10
C LEU A 474 -11.85 15.04 5.88
N GLY A 475 -12.54 15.63 6.85
CA GLY A 475 -13.61 14.97 7.60
C GLY A 475 -14.79 14.58 6.70
N GLU A 476 -15.21 15.46 5.80
CA GLU A 476 -16.19 15.15 4.75
C GLU A 476 -15.74 13.99 3.87
N LEU A 477 -14.44 13.95 3.53
CA LEU A 477 -13.85 12.93 2.68
C LEU A 477 -13.82 11.57 3.38
N ALA A 478 -13.43 11.53 4.66
CA ALA A 478 -13.47 10.32 5.48
C ALA A 478 -14.91 9.83 5.69
N HIS A 479 -15.89 10.73 5.87
CA HIS A 479 -17.29 10.34 6.00
C HIS A 479 -17.87 9.79 4.68
N GLY A 480 -17.48 10.36 3.54
CA GLY A 480 -17.98 9.95 2.23
C GLY A 480 -17.32 8.69 1.64
N PHE A 481 -16.02 8.47 1.91
CA PHE A 481 -15.22 7.41 1.28
C PHE A 481 -14.45 6.51 2.27
N GLY A 482 -14.49 6.81 3.56
CA GLY A 482 -13.87 5.97 4.59
C GLY A 482 -14.55 4.61 4.67
N ASP A 483 -13.76 3.58 4.94
CA ASP A 483 -14.21 2.20 5.05
C ASP A 483 -13.49 1.48 6.18
N GLU A 484 -13.97 0.28 6.52
CA GLU A 484 -13.35 -0.54 7.54
C GLU A 484 -11.99 -1.10 7.07
N ARG A 485 -11.10 -1.33 8.03
CA ARG A 485 -9.80 -1.98 7.79
C ARG A 485 -10.03 -3.40 7.29
N ARG A 486 -9.28 -3.80 6.26
CA ARG A 486 -9.28 -5.16 5.71
C ARG A 486 -8.17 -6.01 6.33
N THR A 487 -6.96 -5.46 6.43
CA THR A 487 -5.80 -6.20 6.91
C THR A 487 -5.77 -6.28 8.43
N GLU A 488 -5.63 -7.47 8.99
CA GLU A 488 -5.51 -7.66 10.44
C GLU A 488 -4.05 -7.54 10.90
N ILE A 489 -3.81 -6.98 12.08
CA ILE A 489 -2.45 -6.83 12.64
C ILE A 489 -2.36 -7.61 13.95
N VAL A 490 -1.63 -8.71 13.92
CA VAL A 490 -1.40 -9.56 15.10
C VAL A 490 -0.04 -9.22 15.70
N ALA A 491 0.02 -9.16 17.04
CA ALA A 491 1.29 -8.96 17.73
C ALA A 491 2.20 -10.17 17.51
N ASP A 492 3.50 -9.91 17.45
CA ASP A 492 4.50 -10.97 17.33
C ASP A 492 4.41 -11.85 18.59
N GLN A 493 3.87 -13.06 18.46
CA GLN A 493 4.29 -14.15 19.32
C GLN A 493 5.56 -14.63 18.62
N GLY A 494 6.73 -14.40 19.24
CA GLY A 494 8.04 -14.54 18.56
C GLY A 494 8.17 -15.81 17.72
N GLU A 495 9.10 -15.81 16.76
CA GLU A 495 9.34 -16.92 15.80
C GLU A 495 8.94 -18.28 16.39
N PHE A 496 7.76 -18.78 15.99
CA PHE A 496 7.33 -20.12 16.36
C PHE A 496 8.42 -21.09 15.92
N SER A 497 9.16 -21.62 16.88
CA SER A 497 10.03 -22.75 16.64
C SER A 497 9.13 -23.96 16.38
N ILE A 498 9.62 -24.95 15.62
CA ILE A 498 8.90 -26.23 15.46
C ILE A 498 8.60 -26.85 16.84
N GLU A 499 9.37 -26.46 17.86
CA GLU A 499 9.28 -26.88 19.25
C GLU A 499 7.98 -26.39 19.89
N ASP A 500 7.57 -25.15 19.65
CA ASP A 500 6.34 -24.57 20.22
C ASP A 500 5.03 -25.24 19.72
N LEU A 501 5.13 -26.09 18.69
CA LEU A 501 4.03 -26.89 18.13
C LEU A 501 3.95 -28.31 18.73
N ILE A 502 4.99 -28.73 19.45
CA ILE A 502 5.07 -30.04 20.07
C ILE A 502 4.57 -29.86 21.49
N ALA A 503 3.60 -30.68 21.91
CA ALA A 503 3.14 -30.62 23.30
C ALA A 503 4.29 -30.94 24.25
N GLU A 504 4.52 -30.07 25.25
CA GLU A 504 5.46 -30.34 26.34
C GLU A 504 4.88 -31.47 27.19
N GLU A 505 5.39 -32.69 26.97
CA GLU A 505 4.91 -33.90 27.65
C GLU A 505 6.12 -34.70 28.17
N ASP A 506 5.95 -35.26 29.37
CA ASP A 506 6.95 -36.18 29.91
C ASP A 506 6.93 -37.52 29.14
N MET A 507 8.06 -37.83 28.54
CA MET A 507 8.29 -39.06 27.80
C MET A 507 9.24 -39.97 28.57
N VAL A 508 9.00 -41.27 28.50
CA VAL A 508 9.96 -42.30 28.91
C VAL A 508 10.81 -42.65 27.70
N ILE A 509 12.12 -42.47 27.84
CA ILE A 509 13.12 -42.85 26.84
C ILE A 509 13.75 -44.16 27.30
N THR A 510 13.81 -45.13 26.39
CA THR A 510 14.48 -46.41 26.65
C THR A 510 15.48 -46.71 25.55
N MET A 511 16.70 -47.10 25.94
CA MET A 511 17.71 -47.64 25.03
C MET A 511 18.08 -49.07 25.44
N SER A 512 18.09 -49.98 24.47
CA SER A 512 18.52 -51.37 24.70
C SER A 512 20.02 -51.53 24.55
N HIS A 513 20.57 -52.62 25.09
CA HIS A 513 22.00 -52.95 25.01
C HIS A 513 22.47 -53.11 23.55
N ALA A 514 21.60 -53.61 22.67
CA ALA A 514 21.84 -53.66 21.23
C ALA A 514 21.75 -52.30 20.51
N GLY A 515 21.56 -51.19 21.25
CA GLY A 515 21.54 -49.83 20.70
C GLY A 515 20.21 -49.44 20.05
N TYR A 516 19.09 -50.05 20.42
CA TYR A 516 17.77 -49.60 19.95
C TYR A 516 17.18 -48.56 20.89
N ILE A 517 16.84 -47.39 20.36
CA ILE A 517 16.24 -46.28 21.11
C ILE A 517 14.78 -46.04 20.69
N LYS A 518 13.94 -45.69 21.67
CA LYS A 518 12.55 -45.27 21.47
C LYS A 518 12.09 -44.32 22.57
N ARG A 519 11.07 -43.53 22.27
CA ARG A 519 10.27 -42.78 23.25
C ARG A 519 8.85 -43.31 23.34
N LEU A 520 8.26 -43.21 24.53
CA LEU A 520 6.86 -43.52 24.78
C LEU A 520 6.30 -42.62 25.88
N PRO A 521 5.01 -42.25 25.85
CA PRO A 521 4.41 -41.42 26.88
C PRO A 521 4.41 -42.12 28.24
N THR A 522 4.60 -41.36 29.32
CA THR A 522 4.57 -41.86 30.72
C THR A 522 3.27 -42.59 31.07
N THR A 523 2.15 -42.21 30.44
CA THR A 523 0.84 -42.87 30.57
C THR A 523 0.87 -44.36 30.18
N ALA A 524 1.80 -44.78 29.32
CA ALA A 524 1.99 -46.18 28.94
C ALA A 524 2.57 -47.04 30.09
N TYR A 525 3.14 -46.43 31.13
CA TYR A 525 3.66 -47.09 32.35
C TYR A 525 2.74 -46.82 33.55
N ARG A 526 1.52 -47.38 33.53
CA ARG A 526 0.60 -47.29 34.68
C ARG A 526 1.15 -48.05 35.90
N ARG A 527 1.22 -47.39 37.05
CA ARG A 527 1.63 -47.96 38.34
C ARG A 527 0.58 -48.97 38.85
N GLN A 528 0.88 -50.26 38.80
CA GLN A 528 0.11 -51.28 39.54
C GLN A 528 0.62 -51.38 40.99
N ARG A 529 -0.30 -51.45 41.97
CA ARG A 529 0.06 -51.63 43.40
C ARG A 529 0.38 -53.10 43.70
N ARG A 530 1.48 -53.29 44.45
CA ARG A 530 2.03 -54.50 45.12
C ARG A 530 2.31 -55.75 44.25
N GLY A 531 3.60 -56.11 44.19
CA GLY A 531 4.02 -57.51 44.34
C GLY A 531 4.01 -58.43 43.11
N GLY A 532 4.01 -57.92 41.88
CA GLY A 532 4.20 -58.75 40.68
C GLY A 532 5.67 -58.79 40.23
N LYS A 533 6.36 -59.91 40.41
CA LYS A 533 7.59 -60.20 39.64
C LYS A 533 7.19 -60.29 38.17
N GLY A 534 7.72 -59.38 37.34
CA GLY A 534 7.72 -59.49 35.89
C GLY A 534 6.54 -58.81 35.17
N VAL A 535 6.70 -57.53 34.82
CA VAL A 535 5.93 -56.92 33.73
C VAL A 535 6.89 -56.72 32.56
N ILE A 536 6.86 -57.64 31.59
CA ILE A 536 7.77 -57.71 30.44
C ILE A 536 7.62 -56.42 29.59
N SER A 537 8.72 -55.68 29.41
CA SER A 537 8.72 -54.35 28.77
C SER A 537 9.18 -54.33 27.30
N ALA A 538 9.60 -55.46 26.71
CA ALA A 538 9.87 -55.61 25.27
C ALA A 538 10.09 -57.09 24.89
N HIS A 539 9.72 -57.49 23.66
CA HIS A 539 10.26 -58.73 23.06
C HIS A 539 11.63 -58.42 22.46
N THR A 540 12.67 -58.52 23.29
CA THR A 540 14.06 -58.51 22.84
C THR A 540 14.37 -59.82 22.09
N LYS A 541 15.35 -59.80 21.16
CA LYS A 541 15.95 -61.07 20.68
C LYS A 541 16.58 -61.74 21.91
N ASP A 542 16.80 -63.05 21.87
CA ASP A 542 17.59 -63.74 22.89
C ASP A 542 18.85 -62.89 23.21
N ASP A 543 19.01 -62.50 24.48
CA ASP A 543 20.08 -61.63 25.05
C ASP A 543 20.05 -60.08 24.85
N ASP A 544 18.92 -59.41 24.51
CA ASP A 544 18.85 -57.92 24.61
C ASP A 544 18.02 -57.45 25.84
N TRP A 545 18.48 -56.40 26.53
CA TRP A 545 17.81 -55.82 27.70
C TRP A 545 17.86 -54.29 27.66
N VAL A 546 17.02 -53.62 28.47
CA VAL A 546 17.04 -52.15 28.57
C VAL A 546 18.23 -51.73 29.42
N GLU A 547 19.19 -51.05 28.81
CA GLU A 547 20.42 -50.56 29.46
C GLU A 547 20.21 -49.17 30.07
N HIS A 548 19.49 -48.29 29.38
CA HIS A 548 19.19 -46.94 29.86
C HIS A 548 17.67 -46.69 29.87
N LEU A 549 17.19 -46.12 30.98
CA LEU A 549 15.81 -45.67 31.15
C LEU A 549 15.79 -44.37 31.95
N PHE A 550 15.24 -43.33 31.35
CA PHE A 550 15.06 -42.03 32.01
C PHE A 550 13.80 -41.34 31.48
N ILE A 551 13.38 -40.30 32.20
CA ILE A 551 12.23 -39.46 31.83
C ILE A 551 12.78 -38.09 31.43
N ALA A 552 12.31 -37.57 30.31
CA ALA A 552 12.64 -36.23 29.85
C ALA A 552 11.44 -35.64 29.09
N SER A 553 11.35 -34.31 29.09
CA SER A 553 10.34 -33.57 28.33
C SER A 553 10.59 -33.71 26.83
N THR A 554 9.55 -33.65 26.00
CA THR A 554 9.66 -33.60 24.53
C THR A 554 10.60 -32.51 24.00
N HIS A 555 10.83 -31.46 24.79
CA HIS A 555 11.68 -30.31 24.46
C HIS A 555 13.13 -30.45 24.93
N ASP A 556 13.40 -31.37 25.85
CA ASP A 556 14.74 -31.59 26.39
C ASP A 556 15.67 -32.16 25.32
N TYR A 557 16.97 -31.93 25.50
CA TYR A 557 18.03 -32.57 24.74
C TYR A 557 18.48 -33.86 25.44
N VAL A 558 18.81 -34.87 24.65
CA VAL A 558 19.54 -36.06 25.10
C VAL A 558 20.92 -36.03 24.50
N MET A 559 21.94 -35.98 25.34
CA MET A 559 23.34 -36.05 24.95
C MET A 559 23.81 -37.50 24.94
N PHE A 560 24.43 -37.92 23.84
CA PHE A 560 24.97 -39.25 23.59
C PHE A 560 26.49 -39.17 23.62
N PHE A 561 27.10 -39.74 24.66
CA PHE A 561 28.55 -39.80 24.79
C PHE A 561 29.06 -41.14 24.31
N THR A 562 30.03 -41.15 23.39
CA THR A 562 30.62 -42.39 22.87
C THR A 562 31.88 -42.77 23.64
N GLN A 563 32.28 -44.04 23.59
CA GLN A 563 33.52 -44.55 24.20
C GLN A 563 34.78 -43.87 23.64
N GLN A 564 34.69 -43.24 22.48
CA GLN A 564 35.79 -42.49 21.85
C GLN A 564 35.79 -41.00 22.26
N GLY A 565 34.94 -40.61 23.22
CA GLY A 565 34.85 -39.24 23.73
C GLY A 565 34.10 -38.25 22.81
N GLN A 566 33.33 -38.74 21.84
CA GLN A 566 32.47 -37.87 21.02
C GLN A 566 31.13 -37.64 21.71
N CYS A 567 30.56 -36.45 21.51
CA CYS A 567 29.24 -36.09 22.00
C CYS A 567 28.32 -35.78 20.82
N TYR A 568 27.19 -36.46 20.76
CA TYR A 568 26.07 -36.15 19.89
C TYR A 568 24.88 -35.70 20.73
N TRP A 569 23.93 -34.98 20.17
CA TRP A 569 22.69 -34.66 20.87
C TRP A 569 21.50 -34.64 19.91
N LEU A 570 20.34 -34.97 20.45
CA LEU A 570 19.04 -34.89 19.77
C LEU A 570 18.00 -34.38 20.75
N LYS A 571 16.95 -33.74 20.25
CA LYS A 571 15.77 -33.46 21.08
C LYS A 571 14.95 -34.72 21.28
N VAL A 572 14.30 -34.83 22.43
CA VAL A 572 13.49 -36.00 22.77
C VAL A 572 12.41 -36.27 21.71
N HIS A 573 11.76 -35.24 21.15
CA HIS A 573 10.73 -35.44 20.13
C HIS A 573 11.24 -36.07 18.82
N GLU A 574 12.53 -35.92 18.51
CA GLU A 574 13.20 -36.50 17.32
C GLU A 574 13.46 -38.01 17.49
N ILE A 575 13.46 -38.50 18.72
CA ILE A 575 13.54 -39.93 19.02
C ILE A 575 12.25 -40.60 18.51
N PRO A 576 12.33 -41.75 17.82
CA PRO A 576 11.16 -42.42 17.29
C PRO A 576 10.18 -42.84 18.39
N GLN A 577 8.92 -42.44 18.26
CA GLN A 577 7.85 -42.91 19.12
C GLN A 577 7.49 -44.35 18.75
N ALA A 578 7.46 -45.24 19.74
CA ALA A 578 7.11 -46.63 19.50
C ALA A 578 6.28 -47.20 20.66
N ALA A 579 5.39 -48.15 20.35
CA ALA A 579 4.60 -48.85 21.37
C ALA A 579 5.52 -49.62 22.34
N ARG A 580 5.03 -49.88 23.55
CA ARG A 580 5.81 -50.56 24.60
C ARG A 580 6.45 -51.87 24.12
N ALA A 581 5.72 -52.70 23.37
CA ALA A 581 6.21 -53.97 22.85
C ALA A 581 7.17 -53.87 21.65
N ALA A 582 7.26 -52.70 20.99
CA ALA A 582 8.10 -52.50 19.82
C ALA A 582 9.56 -52.25 20.21
N ARG A 583 10.51 -52.62 19.34
CA ARG A 583 11.95 -52.52 19.62
C ARG A 583 12.51 -51.10 19.53
N GLY A 584 11.89 -50.21 18.76
CA GLY A 584 12.45 -48.89 18.45
C GLY A 584 13.33 -48.93 17.20
N LYS A 585 14.15 -47.90 16.99
CA LYS A 585 15.12 -47.86 15.87
C LYS A 585 16.56 -47.92 16.40
N PRO A 586 17.51 -48.44 15.60
CA PRO A 586 18.93 -48.34 15.94
C PRO A 586 19.34 -46.87 16.13
N VAL A 587 20.02 -46.58 17.23
CA VAL A 587 20.47 -45.23 17.61
C VAL A 587 21.45 -44.63 16.60
N VAL A 588 22.23 -45.48 15.91
CA VAL A 588 23.09 -45.11 14.77
C VAL A 588 22.33 -44.48 13.60
N ASN A 589 21.02 -44.71 13.49
CA ASN A 589 20.17 -44.08 12.47
C ASN A 589 19.57 -42.75 12.96
N CYS A 590 19.64 -42.47 14.26
CA CYS A 590 19.14 -41.25 14.87
C CYS A 590 20.26 -40.21 15.01
N VAL A 591 21.46 -40.64 15.39
CA VAL A 591 22.67 -39.82 15.46
C VAL A 591 23.69 -40.36 14.46
N ALA A 592 24.29 -39.46 13.65
CA ALA A 592 25.27 -39.80 12.62
C ALA A 592 26.64 -40.19 13.22
N MET A 593 26.65 -41.28 14.00
CA MET A 593 27.84 -41.86 14.61
C MET A 593 28.64 -42.65 13.58
N LYS A 594 29.95 -42.80 13.81
CA LYS A 594 30.79 -43.68 12.99
C LYS A 594 30.41 -45.16 13.25
N PRO A 595 30.58 -46.06 12.27
CA PRO A 595 30.16 -47.47 12.39
C PRO A 595 30.77 -48.25 13.56
N ASP A 596 31.92 -47.79 14.04
CA ASP A 596 32.77 -48.38 15.06
C ASP A 596 32.67 -47.67 16.43
N GLU A 597 31.81 -46.65 16.55
CA GLU A 597 31.54 -45.96 17.81
C GLU A 597 30.40 -46.62 18.59
N ARG A 598 30.60 -46.81 19.91
CA ARG A 598 29.58 -47.29 20.85
C ARG A 598 29.26 -46.21 21.87
N ILE A 599 27.99 -46.10 22.24
CA ILE A 599 27.52 -45.18 23.28
C ILE A 599 27.98 -45.71 24.64
N ALA A 600 28.60 -44.83 25.43
CA ALA A 600 29.02 -45.06 26.80
C ALA A 600 28.01 -44.52 27.82
N SER A 601 27.38 -43.37 27.54
CA SER A 601 26.41 -42.76 28.46
C SER A 601 25.40 -41.87 27.73
N LEU A 602 24.23 -41.73 28.34
CA LEU A 602 23.17 -40.81 27.92
C LEU A 602 22.87 -39.83 29.05
N VAL A 603 22.80 -38.54 28.74
CA VAL A 603 22.47 -37.51 29.72
C VAL A 603 21.36 -36.61 29.18
N PRO A 604 20.17 -36.58 29.80
CA PRO A 604 19.14 -35.60 29.46
C PRO A 604 19.50 -34.24 30.05
N VAL A 605 19.40 -33.18 29.24
CA VAL A 605 19.61 -31.79 29.66
C VAL A 605 18.49 -30.91 29.10
N ARG A 606 17.95 -30.02 29.93
CA ARG A 606 16.87 -29.11 29.52
C ARG A 606 17.40 -27.97 28.68
N GLU A 607 18.55 -27.42 29.08
CA GLU A 607 19.23 -26.32 28.42
C GLU A 607 20.75 -26.46 28.55
N PHE A 608 21.50 -25.86 27.63
CA PHE A 608 22.95 -25.79 27.71
C PHE A 608 23.35 -24.56 28.53
N SER A 609 23.34 -24.70 29.86
CA SER A 609 23.72 -23.63 30.80
C SER A 609 25.23 -23.62 31.07
N GLU A 610 25.80 -22.42 31.19
CA GLU A 610 27.20 -22.23 31.61
C GLU A 610 27.45 -22.62 33.08
N ASP A 611 26.38 -22.74 33.88
CA ASP A 611 26.44 -23.04 35.32
C ASP A 611 26.33 -24.55 35.64
N GLN A 612 26.15 -25.40 34.61
CA GLN A 612 26.03 -26.85 34.76
C GLN A 612 27.24 -27.56 34.16
N PHE A 613 27.82 -28.48 34.92
CA PHE A 613 29.03 -29.21 34.54
C PHE A 613 28.74 -30.70 34.40
N LEU A 614 29.27 -31.31 33.33
CA LEU A 614 29.29 -32.75 33.15
C LEU A 614 30.63 -33.31 33.63
N PHE A 615 30.58 -34.24 34.58
CA PHE A 615 31.76 -34.93 35.07
C PHE A 615 32.06 -36.15 34.20
N PHE A 616 33.27 -36.20 33.64
CA PHE A 616 33.77 -37.33 32.87
C PHE A 616 34.82 -38.08 33.69
N ALA A 617 34.75 -39.41 33.64
CA ALA A 617 35.80 -40.29 34.16
C ALA A 617 36.27 -41.17 33.00
N THR A 618 37.58 -41.21 32.78
CA THR A 618 38.25 -41.98 31.71
C THR A 618 39.04 -43.14 32.27
#